data_AF-A0A924XQY2-F1
#
_entry.id   AF-A0A924XQY2-F1
#
_cell.length_a   1.000
_cell.length_b   1.000
_cell.length_c   1.000
_cell.angle_alpha   90.00
_cell.angle_beta   90.00
_cell.angle_gamma   90.00
#
_symmetry.space_group_name_H-M   'P 1'
#
loop_
_entity.id
_entity.type
_entity.pdbx_description
1 polymer ?
#
loop_
_entity_poly.entity_id
_entity_poly.type
_entity_poly.pdbx_seq_one_letter_code
_entity_poly.pdbx_strand_id
1 'polypeptide(L)' 'MIDKTNSLDDEGLILVLDIGTSSVRAALYDLNGERLDETFVKDNRQLHLTNEGGAELEAHEALTEIENVIDEVLQK' A
#
# COMPACT_ATOMS: atom_id res chain seq x y z
N MET A 1 25.26 -8.03 -32.31
CA MET A 1 25.27 -7.08 -31.17
C MET A 1 23.83 -6.61 -31.05
N ILE A 2 23.06 -7.19 -30.13
CA ILE A 2 21.67 -6.79 -29.94
C ILE A 2 21.69 -5.67 -28.91
N ASP A 3 21.15 -4.53 -29.31
CA ASP A 3 20.94 -3.35 -28.49
C ASP A 3 20.03 -3.75 -27.31
N LYS A 4 20.58 -3.73 -26.09
CA LYS A 4 19.85 -3.99 -24.84
C LYS A 4 19.32 -2.67 -24.28
N THR A 5 18.69 -1.84 -25.11
CA THR A 5 17.91 -0.71 -24.64
C THR A 5 16.63 -1.25 -24.01
N ASN A 6 16.77 -1.64 -22.75
CA ASN A 6 15.80 -1.45 -21.67
C ASN A 6 14.33 -1.63 -22.12
N SER A 7 13.89 -2.87 -22.31
CA SER A 7 12.46 -3.17 -22.26
C SER A 7 12.01 -2.98 -20.82
N LEU A 8 11.59 -1.76 -20.48
CA LEU A 8 10.76 -1.48 -19.30
C LEU A 8 9.33 -2.07 -19.45
N ASP A 9 9.10 -2.76 -20.56
CA ASP A 9 7.84 -3.35 -20.94
C ASP A 9 7.83 -4.81 -20.44
N ASP A 10 7.00 -5.07 -19.42
CA ASP A 10 6.58 -6.39 -18.91
C ASP A 10 7.30 -6.99 -17.68
N GLU A 11 8.03 -6.19 -16.90
CA GLU A 11 8.40 -6.60 -15.53
C GLU A 11 7.23 -6.31 -14.57
N GLY A 12 6.40 -7.33 -14.33
CA GLY A 12 5.29 -7.24 -13.39
C GLY A 12 5.75 -6.76 -12.01
N LEU A 13 5.05 -5.81 -11.42
CA LEU A 13 5.30 -5.32 -10.07
C LEU A 13 4.40 -6.04 -9.06
N ILE A 14 4.87 -6.12 -7.82
CA ILE A 14 4.13 -6.70 -6.71
C ILE A 14 3.63 -5.57 -5.82
N LEU A 15 2.31 -5.41 -5.71
CA LEU A 15 1.70 -4.54 -4.72
C LEU A 15 1.66 -5.25 -3.36
N VAL A 16 2.32 -4.67 -2.37
CA VAL A 16 2.27 -5.16 -0.98
C VAL A 16 1.37 -4.23 -0.16
N LEU A 17 0.41 -4.82 0.55
CA LEU A 17 -0.51 -4.14 1.45
C LEU A 17 -0.32 -4.64 2.89
N ASP A 18 -0.07 -3.73 3.82
CA ASP A 18 0.02 -4.00 5.27
C ASP A 18 -1.10 -3.23 6.00
N ILE A 19 -2.13 -3.96 6.44
CA ILE A 19 -3.33 -3.42 7.10
C ILE A 19 -3.16 -3.55 8.62
N GLY A 20 -2.26 -2.75 9.19
CA GLY A 20 -1.95 -2.77 10.62
C GLY A 20 -2.90 -1.91 11.46
N THR A 21 -3.21 -2.25 12.71
CA THR A 21 -4.26 -1.62 13.53
C THR A 21 -4.26 -0.07 13.53
N SER A 22 -3.10 0.57 13.52
CA SER A 22 -2.98 2.04 13.54
C SER A 22 -2.68 2.67 12.17
N SER A 23 -2.45 1.88 11.13
CA SER A 23 -2.11 2.41 9.80
C SER A 23 -2.27 1.37 8.70
N VAL A 24 -2.70 1.81 7.52
CA VAL A 24 -2.57 1.07 6.27
C VAL A 24 -1.29 1.53 5.57
N ARG A 25 -0.51 0.59 5.04
CA ARG A 25 0.72 0.88 4.30
C ARG A 25 0.74 0.12 3.00
N ALA A 26 1.36 0.70 1.99
CA ALA A 26 1.58 0.03 0.72
C ALA A 26 2.84 0.52 0.02
N ALA A 27 3.36 -0.33 -0.86
CA ALA A 27 4.41 0.02 -1.81
C ALA A 27 4.42 -1.02 -2.94
N LEU A 28 5.03 -0.64 -4.07
CA LEU A 28 5.39 -1.57 -5.13
C LEU A 28 6.77 -2.18 -4.85
N TYR A 29 6.91 -3.43 -5.25
CA TYR A 29 8.15 -4.19 -5.21
C TYR A 29 8.43 -4.77 -6.58
N ASP A 30 9.70 -4.90 -6.91
CA ASP A 30 10.13 -5.64 -8.10
C ASP A 30 10.01 -7.17 -7.90
N LEU A 31 10.27 -7.94 -8.94
CA LEU A 31 10.23 -9.40 -8.88
C LEU A 31 11.36 -10.03 -8.03
N ASN A 32 12.38 -9.25 -7.65
CA ASN A 32 13.44 -9.69 -6.74
C ASN A 32 13.04 -9.47 -5.27
N GLY A 33 11.91 -8.80 -5.01
CA GLY A 33 11.46 -8.44 -3.67
C GLY A 33 12.09 -7.16 -3.13
N GLU A 34 12.66 -6.32 -4.00
CA GLU A 34 13.17 -5.00 -3.64
C GLU A 34 12.05 -3.96 -3.71
N ARG A 35 11.95 -3.10 -2.69
CA ARG A 35 10.91 -2.06 -2.62
C ARG A 35 11.27 -0.88 -3.52
N LEU A 36 10.30 -0.38 -4.27
CA LEU A 36 10.38 0.91 -4.96
C LEU A 36 10.01 2.02 -3.96
N ASP A 37 11.02 2.61 -3.32
CA ASP A 37 10.85 3.53 -2.17
C ASP A 37 9.97 4.76 -2.47
N GLU A 38 9.96 5.25 -3.70
CA GLU A 38 9.13 6.36 -4.18
C GLU A 38 7.63 6.07 -4.11
N THR A 39 7.26 4.79 -4.11
CA THR A 39 5.87 4.31 -4.08
C THR A 39 5.37 4.05 -2.67
N PHE A 40 6.20 4.24 -1.64
CA PHE A 40 5.79 3.96 -0.27
C PHE A 40 4.76 4.96 0.24
N VAL A 41 3.59 4.44 0.60
CA VAL A 41 2.48 5.18 1.20
C VAL A 41 2.19 4.62 2.58
N LYS A 42 1.88 5.53 3.51
CA LYS A 42 1.39 5.19 4.85
C LYS A 42 0.26 6.14 5.23
N ASP A 43 -0.92 5.58 5.42
CA ASP A 43 -2.07 6.28 5.96
C ASP A 43 -2.29 5.88 7.42
N ASN A 44 -2.43 6.86 8.31
CA ASN A 44 -2.69 6.59 9.72
C ASN A 44 -4.20 6.57 9.94
N ARG A 45 -4.68 5.49 10.57
CA ARG A 45 -6.11 5.35 10.88
C ARG A 45 -6.41 5.59 12.34
N GLN A 46 -7.63 6.05 12.62
CA GLN A 46 -8.10 6.24 13.98
C GLN A 46 -9.00 5.09 14.40
N LEU A 47 -8.79 4.59 15.62
CA LEU A 47 -9.67 3.61 16.25
C LEU A 47 -10.70 4.34 17.09
N HIS A 48 -11.93 3.86 17.08
CA HIS A 48 -12.95 4.27 18.02
C HIS A 48 -12.83 3.42 19.28
N LEU A 49 -12.49 4.04 20.40
CA LEU A 49 -12.47 3.37 21.69
C LEU A 49 -13.90 3.22 22.20
N THR A 50 -14.25 2.02 22.66
CA THR A 50 -15.57 1.75 23.26
C THR A 50 -15.51 1.95 24.77
N ASN A 51 -16.68 2.21 25.39
CA ASN A 51 -16.77 2.42 26.84
C ASN A 51 -16.34 1.19 27.67
N GLU A 52 -16.35 0.00 27.06
CA GLU A 52 -15.94 -1.26 27.69
C GLU A 52 -14.43 -1.55 27.54
N GLY A 53 -13.65 -0.58 27.05
CA GLY A 53 -12.21 -0.72 26.82
C GLY A 53 -11.83 -1.46 25.53
N GLY A 54 -12.79 -1.62 24.61
CA GLY A 54 -12.55 -2.16 23.27
C GLY A 54 -12.07 -1.09 22.29
N ALA A 55 -11.72 -1.51 21.07
CA ALA A 55 -11.37 -0.65 19.96
C ALA A 55 -12.03 -1.19 18.69
N GLU A 56 -12.69 -0.30 17.94
CA GLU A 56 -13.46 -0.63 16.75
C GLU A 56 -13.05 0.27 15.58
N LEU A 57 -13.30 -0.23 14.37
CA LEU A 57 -13.16 0.50 13.11
C LEU A 57 -14.45 0.37 12.34
N GLU A 58 -14.88 1.47 11.75
CA GLU A 58 -15.99 1.45 10.82
C GLU A 58 -15.56 0.78 9.51
N ALA A 59 -16.26 -0.29 9.13
CA ALA A 59 -15.82 -1.15 8.02
C ALA A 59 -15.71 -0.40 6.68
N HIS A 60 -16.64 0.53 6.44
CA HIS A 60 -16.64 1.35 5.22
C HIS A 60 -15.45 2.31 5.18
N GLU A 61 -15.14 2.99 6.30
CA GLU A 61 -13.97 3.87 6.41
C GLU A 61 -12.67 3.07 6.23
N ALA A 62 -12.57 1.90 6.87
CA ALA A 62 -11.41 1.03 6.73
C ALA A 62 -11.18 0.57 5.27
N LEU A 63 -12.24 0.33 4.50
CA LEU A 63 -12.13 0.00 3.08
C LEU A 63 -11.66 1.22 2.27
N THR A 64 -12.26 2.39 2.51
CA THR A 64 -11.88 3.63 1.83
C THR A 64 -10.41 4.00 2.07
N GLU A 65 -9.89 3.80 3.29
CA GLU A 65 -8.47 3.99 3.60
C GLU A 65 -7.58 3.08 2.74
N ILE A 66 -7.97 1.81 2.54
CA ILE A 66 -7.22 0.87 1.70
C ILE A 66 -7.25 1.30 0.24
N GLU A 67 -8.42 1.67 -0.29
CA GLU A 67 -8.58 2.16 -1.66
C GLU A 67 -7.72 3.41 -1.92
N ASN A 68 -7.76 4.39 -1.00
CA ASN A 68 -6.97 5.60 -1.10
C ASN A 68 -5.45 5.32 -1.11
N VAL A 69 -4.99 4.39 -0.26
CA VAL A 69 -3.59 4.00 -0.22
C VAL A 69 -3.16 3.33 -1.53
N ILE A 70 -4.00 2.46 -2.10
CA ILE A 70 -3.74 1.83 -3.41
C ILE A 70 -3.67 2.90 -4.50
N ASP A 71 -4.63 3.81 -4.55
CA ASP A 71 -4.67 4.88 -5.54
C ASP A 71 -3.45 5.81 -5.41
N GLU A 72 -3.02 6.14 -4.18
CA GLU A 72 -1.84 6.98 -3.97
C GLU A 72 -0.56 6.27 -4.44
N VAL A 73 -0.40 4.97 -4.18
CA VAL A 73 0.73 4.17 -4.67
C VAL A 73 0.79 4.22 -6.20
N LEU A 74 -0.35 4.04 -6.87
CA LEU A 74 -0.43 4.01 -8.34
C LEU A 74 -0.26 5.38 -9.00
N GLN A 75 -0.25 6.46 -8.22
CA GLN A 75 -0.02 7.83 -8.69
C GLN A 75 1.43 8.32 -8.47
N LYS A 76 2.31 7.53 -7.84
CA LYS A 76 3.72 7.88 -7.64
C LYS A 76 4.58 7.60 -8.87
#